data_AF-A0AA43IMB1-F1
#
_entry.id   AF-A0AA43IMB1-F1
#
_cell.length_a   1.000
_cell.length_b   1.000
_cell.length_c   1.000
_cell.angle_alpha   90.00
_cell.angle_beta   90.00
_cell.angle_gamma   90.00
#
_symmetry.space_group_name_H-M   'P 1'
#
loop_
_entity.id
_entity.type
_entity.pdbx_description
1 polymer ?
#
loop_
_entity_poly.entity_id
_entity_poly.type
_entity_poly.pdbx_seq_one_letter_code
_entity_poly.pdbx_strand_id
1 'polypeptide(L)'
;NHNELLTYPNKADQIMFGSVEEAWNLGAVAVGATVYFGSDNSTRQIVEVAAAFERAHDLGMATILWCYLRNNAFKKDGIDYHVSADLTGQANHIGVTIQADIIKQKLAVNNGGYKALNTGGSSYGKLDERIYTELTSDHPIDLCRYQVANCFMGRAGLINSGGESKGKNDLADAVRTAVINKRAGGMGLISGRKAFQRPVKEGVKLMNAIQDVYLDKSIELA
;
A
#
# COMPACT_ATOMS: atom_id res chain seq x y z
N ASN A 1 -2.66 13.73 5.60
CA ASN A 1 -2.10 14.71 4.65
C ASN A 1 -2.67 14.43 3.27
N HIS A 2 -3.68 15.21 2.87
CA HIS A 2 -4.12 15.30 1.48
C HIS A 2 -4.16 16.81 1.21
N ASN A 3 -3.23 17.29 0.40
CA ASN A 3 -3.17 18.69 -0.07
C ASN A 3 -4.35 19.05 -0.99
N GLU A 4 -5.08 18.05 -1.49
CA GLU A 4 -6.15 18.22 -2.48
C GLU A 4 -7.56 18.35 -1.88
N LEU A 5 -7.71 18.49 -0.55
CA LEU A 5 -9.04 18.59 0.09
C LEU A 5 -9.78 19.91 -0.19
N LEU A 6 -9.10 20.89 -0.81
CA LEU A 6 -9.67 22.19 -1.22
C LEU A 6 -9.60 22.41 -2.73
N THR A 7 -9.33 21.37 -3.53
CA THR A 7 -9.28 21.45 -5.00
C THR A 7 -10.59 20.96 -5.60
N TYR A 8 -11.11 21.62 -6.64
CA TYR A 8 -12.24 21.11 -7.41
C TYR A 8 -12.00 21.24 -8.93
N PRO A 9 -12.11 20.14 -9.71
CA PRO A 9 -12.29 18.76 -9.24
C PRO A 9 -11.04 18.26 -8.49
N ASN A 10 -11.23 17.31 -7.56
CA ASN A 10 -10.11 16.68 -6.85
C ASN A 10 -9.12 16.08 -7.84
N LYS A 11 -7.81 16.30 -7.61
CA LYS A 11 -6.75 15.70 -8.41
C LYS A 11 -6.04 14.60 -7.62
N ALA A 12 -5.48 13.63 -8.34
CA ALA A 12 -4.55 12.66 -7.76
C ALA A 12 -3.12 13.23 -7.81
N ASP A 13 -2.93 14.36 -7.13
CA ASP A 13 -1.65 15.06 -7.10
C ASP A 13 -1.17 15.35 -5.67
N GLN A 14 -0.11 14.68 -5.20
CA GLN A 14 0.56 15.05 -3.96
C GLN A 14 1.76 15.94 -4.23
N ILE A 15 1.89 16.99 -3.43
CA ILE A 15 3.06 17.87 -3.43
C ILE A 15 3.74 17.82 -2.07
N MET A 16 5.03 18.14 -2.04
CA MET A 16 5.76 18.38 -0.81
C MET A 16 5.44 19.79 -0.29
N PHE A 17 4.98 19.89 0.95
CA PHE A 17 4.70 21.18 1.62
C PHE A 17 5.44 21.35 2.95
N GLY A 18 6.41 20.46 3.22
CA GLY A 18 7.37 20.54 4.31
C GLY A 18 8.67 19.84 3.87
N SER A 19 9.76 20.05 4.60
CA SER A 19 11.06 19.42 4.29
C SER A 19 11.37 18.20 5.17
N VAL A 20 12.33 17.39 4.72
CA VAL A 20 12.85 16.26 5.51
C VAL A 20 13.55 16.78 6.77
N GLU A 21 14.29 17.89 6.66
CA GLU A 21 14.97 18.54 7.77
C GLU A 21 14.00 19.03 8.85
N GLU A 22 12.86 19.58 8.46
CA GLU A 22 11.83 19.99 9.42
C GLU A 22 11.28 18.77 10.17
N ALA A 23 10.99 17.67 9.47
CA ALA A 23 10.58 16.43 10.11
C ALA A 23 11.65 15.90 11.08
N TRP A 24 12.91 15.95 10.67
CA TRP A 24 14.06 15.55 11.50
C TRP A 24 14.20 16.44 12.74
N ASN A 25 14.12 17.77 12.59
CA ASN A 25 14.18 18.74 13.68
C ASN A 25 13.03 18.57 14.69
N LEU A 26 11.87 18.06 14.25
CA LEU A 26 10.75 17.69 15.12
C LEU A 26 10.97 16.38 15.90
N GLY A 27 12.08 15.67 15.64
CA GLY A 27 12.38 14.37 16.25
C GLY A 27 11.63 13.20 15.61
N ALA A 28 11.16 13.35 14.36
CA ALA A 28 10.54 12.23 13.65
C ALA A 28 11.58 11.12 13.39
N VAL A 29 11.18 9.86 13.58
CA VAL A 29 12.01 8.68 13.28
C VAL A 29 11.90 8.23 11.81
N ALA A 30 10.89 8.74 11.11
CA ALA A 30 10.59 8.37 9.73
C ALA A 30 9.87 9.50 8.99
N VAL A 31 10.02 9.53 7.67
CA VAL A 31 9.18 10.33 6.77
C VAL A 31 8.24 9.45 5.96
N GLY A 32 7.04 9.98 5.70
CA GLY A 32 6.02 9.29 4.92
C GLY A 32 5.63 10.09 3.68
N ALA A 33 5.55 9.44 2.53
CA ALA A 33 5.11 10.07 1.28
C ALA A 33 4.05 9.21 0.58
N THR A 34 3.35 9.79 -0.40
CA THR A 34 2.35 9.09 -1.21
C THR A 34 2.62 9.34 -2.68
N VAL A 35 2.67 8.26 -3.47
CA VAL A 35 2.66 8.33 -4.93
C VAL A 35 1.35 7.77 -5.44
N TYR A 36 0.70 8.52 -6.33
CA TYR A 36 -0.50 8.09 -7.04
C TYR A 36 -0.14 7.49 -8.40
N PHE A 37 0.36 6.25 -8.39
CA PHE A 37 0.76 5.53 -9.60
C PHE A 37 -0.37 5.46 -10.64
N GLY A 38 -0.05 5.83 -11.87
CA GLY A 38 -1.00 5.88 -12.99
C GLY A 38 -1.76 7.20 -13.12
N SER A 39 -1.56 8.17 -12.22
CA SER A 39 -2.07 9.53 -12.40
C SER A 39 -1.14 10.37 -13.29
N ASP A 40 -1.67 11.48 -13.83
CA ASP A 40 -0.96 12.39 -14.73
C ASP A 40 0.38 12.89 -14.14
N ASN A 41 0.40 13.15 -12.83
CA ASN A 41 1.58 13.71 -12.13
C ASN A 41 2.41 12.65 -11.40
N SER A 42 2.15 11.36 -11.63
CA SER A 42 2.85 10.26 -10.95
C SER A 42 4.36 10.26 -11.19
N THR A 43 4.81 10.57 -12.41
CA THR A 43 6.25 10.66 -12.74
C THR A 43 6.96 11.73 -11.91
N ARG A 44 6.34 12.92 -11.75
CA ARG A 44 6.90 13.99 -10.92
C ARG A 44 6.99 13.54 -9.45
N GLN A 45 5.91 12.96 -8.93
CA GLN A 45 5.87 12.46 -7.55
C GLN A 45 6.95 11.39 -7.30
N ILE A 46 7.20 10.49 -8.24
CA ILE A 46 8.27 9.48 -8.12
C ILE A 46 9.64 10.15 -7.94
N VAL A 47 9.95 11.17 -8.74
CA VAL A 47 11.23 11.89 -8.66
C VAL A 47 11.34 12.67 -7.35
N GLU A 48 10.28 13.40 -6.96
CA GLU A 48 10.24 14.19 -5.72
C GLU A 48 10.38 13.29 -4.48
N VAL A 49 9.71 12.14 -4.47
CA VAL A 49 9.79 11.17 -3.37
C VAL A 49 11.15 10.50 -3.32
N ALA A 50 11.75 10.14 -4.46
CA ALA A 50 13.08 9.56 -4.50
C ALA A 50 14.13 10.50 -3.87
N ALA A 51 14.10 11.79 -4.22
CA ALA A 51 15.00 12.78 -3.64
C ALA A 51 14.76 12.99 -2.13
N ALA A 52 13.50 13.00 -1.70
CA ALA A 52 13.16 13.13 -0.28
C ALA A 52 13.60 11.90 0.53
N PHE A 53 13.50 10.70 -0.04
CA PHE A 53 13.90 9.46 0.63
C PHE A 53 15.41 9.31 0.72
N GLU A 54 16.14 9.69 -0.33
CA GLU A 54 17.60 9.79 -0.28
C GLU A 54 18.05 10.72 0.85
N ARG A 55 17.41 11.89 0.94
CA ARG A 55 17.71 12.83 2.02
C ARG A 55 17.34 12.32 3.41
N ALA A 56 16.25 11.56 3.54
CA ALA A 56 15.85 10.94 4.80
C ALA A 56 16.88 9.89 5.26
N HIS A 57 17.40 9.10 4.32
CA HIS A 57 18.45 8.12 4.59
C HIS A 57 19.77 8.79 5.01
N ASP A 58 20.17 9.92 4.41
CA ASP A 58 21.33 10.71 4.85
C ASP A 58 21.22 11.17 6.31
N LEU A 59 19.99 11.41 6.78
CA LEU A 59 19.70 11.83 8.16
C LEU A 59 19.43 10.65 9.11
N GLY A 60 19.52 9.41 8.63
CA GLY A 60 19.28 8.20 9.43
C GLY A 60 17.80 7.94 9.75
N MET A 61 16.88 8.50 8.97
CA MET A 61 15.43 8.32 9.14
C MET A 61 14.91 7.17 8.29
N ALA A 62 13.91 6.43 8.78
CA ALA A 62 13.21 5.45 7.96
C ALA A 62 12.24 6.11 6.96
N THR A 63 11.91 5.41 5.87
CA THR A 63 11.01 5.92 4.83
C THR A 63 9.80 5.01 4.64
N ILE A 64 8.61 5.63 4.53
CA ILE A 64 7.34 4.91 4.38
C ILE A 64 6.61 5.43 3.14
N LEU A 65 6.37 4.58 2.16
CA LEU A 65 5.70 4.96 0.91
C LEU A 65 4.32 4.34 0.77
N TRP A 66 3.32 5.19 0.60
CA TRP A 66 2.00 4.77 0.15
C TRP A 66 1.99 4.67 -1.38
N CYS A 67 1.93 3.45 -1.89
CA CYS A 67 1.89 3.18 -3.32
C CYS A 67 0.43 3.05 -3.81
N TYR A 68 -0.26 4.15 -4.09
CA TYR A 68 -1.66 4.06 -4.50
C TYR A 68 -1.84 4.09 -6.00
N LEU A 69 -2.53 3.10 -6.55
CA LEU A 69 -3.01 3.20 -7.93
C LEU A 69 -4.11 4.27 -8.04
N ARG A 70 -4.05 5.07 -9.10
CA ARG A 70 -5.04 6.10 -9.46
C ARG A 70 -5.11 6.28 -10.96
N ASN A 71 -6.04 5.57 -11.61
CA ASN A 71 -6.39 5.82 -13.00
C ASN A 71 -7.80 5.27 -13.29
N ASN A 72 -8.67 6.07 -13.90
CA ASN A 72 -10.03 5.63 -14.23
C ASN A 72 -10.06 4.43 -15.18
N ALA A 73 -9.05 4.25 -16.03
CA ALA A 73 -8.92 3.10 -16.91
C ALA A 73 -8.75 1.77 -16.16
N PHE A 74 -8.31 1.79 -14.89
CA PHE A 74 -8.19 0.58 -14.07
C PHE A 74 -9.55 0.01 -13.64
N LYS A 75 -10.65 0.67 -14.01
CA LYS A 75 -11.98 0.07 -14.00
C LYS A 75 -12.31 -0.39 -15.41
N LYS A 76 -12.42 -1.70 -15.60
CA LYS A 76 -12.65 -2.32 -16.91
C LYS A 76 -13.75 -3.36 -16.78
N ASP A 77 -14.75 -3.27 -17.67
CA ASP A 77 -15.87 -4.21 -17.75
C ASP A 77 -16.58 -4.46 -16.41
N GLY A 78 -16.77 -3.39 -15.62
CA GLY A 78 -17.42 -3.43 -14.30
C GLY A 78 -16.53 -3.89 -13.15
N ILE A 79 -15.27 -4.27 -13.41
CA ILE A 79 -14.31 -4.74 -12.40
C ILE A 79 -13.32 -3.61 -12.07
N ASP A 80 -13.06 -3.39 -10.78
CA ASP A 80 -12.06 -2.43 -10.29
C ASP A 80 -10.72 -3.13 -10.00
N TYR A 81 -9.69 -2.79 -10.77
CA TYR A 81 -8.34 -3.35 -10.66
C TYR A 81 -7.36 -2.47 -9.88
N HIS A 82 -7.80 -1.38 -9.22
CA HIS A 82 -6.94 -0.51 -8.40
C HIS A 82 -6.27 -1.24 -7.21
N VAL A 83 -6.75 -2.44 -6.89
CA VAL A 83 -6.25 -3.31 -5.82
C VAL A 83 -5.92 -4.70 -6.35
N SER A 84 -5.59 -4.81 -7.63
CA SER A 84 -5.11 -6.07 -8.22
C SER A 84 -3.68 -6.36 -7.78
N ALA A 85 -3.40 -7.63 -7.48
CA ALA A 85 -2.10 -8.05 -6.97
C ALA A 85 -0.96 -7.71 -7.95
N ASP A 86 -1.18 -7.88 -9.26
CA ASP A 86 -0.18 -7.57 -10.30
C ASP A 86 0.11 -6.07 -10.43
N LEU A 87 -0.90 -5.21 -10.56
CA LEU A 87 -0.67 -3.76 -10.68
C LEU A 87 -0.13 -3.15 -9.39
N THR A 88 -0.68 -3.55 -8.23
CA THR A 88 -0.18 -3.06 -6.94
C THR A 88 1.22 -3.60 -6.64
N GLY A 89 1.54 -4.82 -7.07
CA GLY A 89 2.89 -5.39 -7.02
C GLY A 89 3.88 -4.52 -7.76
N GLN A 90 3.60 -4.11 -9.00
CA GLN A 90 4.50 -3.22 -9.73
C GLN A 90 4.70 -1.87 -9.03
N ALA A 91 3.63 -1.28 -8.49
CA ALA A 91 3.74 -0.03 -7.73
C ALA A 91 4.58 -0.19 -6.45
N ASN A 92 4.47 -1.33 -5.77
CA ASN A 92 5.33 -1.66 -4.63
C ASN A 92 6.79 -1.80 -5.07
N HIS A 93 7.06 -2.49 -6.18
CA HIS A 93 8.40 -2.69 -6.72
C HIS A 93 9.10 -1.36 -7.05
N ILE A 94 8.38 -0.44 -7.69
CA ILE A 94 8.92 0.91 -7.93
C ILE A 94 9.16 1.63 -6.60
N GLY A 95 8.23 1.50 -5.66
CA GLY A 95 8.37 2.10 -4.34
C GLY A 95 9.63 1.68 -3.59
N VAL A 96 9.95 0.38 -3.57
CA VAL A 96 11.18 -0.12 -2.93
C VAL A 96 12.43 0.27 -3.72
N THR A 97 12.31 0.44 -5.04
CA THR A 97 13.41 0.91 -5.89
C THR A 97 13.79 2.37 -5.59
N ILE A 98 12.81 3.19 -5.18
CA ILE A 98 13.04 4.58 -4.75
C ILE A 98 13.25 4.71 -3.24
N GLN A 99 13.90 3.70 -2.64
CA GLN A 99 14.38 3.71 -1.25
C GLN A 99 13.29 3.71 -0.18
N ALA A 100 12.09 3.18 -0.44
CA ALA A 100 11.12 2.92 0.60
C ALA A 100 11.56 1.74 1.50
N ASP A 101 11.72 1.98 2.81
CA ASP A 101 11.98 0.91 3.79
C ASP A 101 10.70 0.11 4.08
N ILE A 102 9.55 0.81 4.10
CA ILE A 102 8.23 0.22 4.28
C ILE A 102 7.30 0.69 3.16
N ILE A 103 6.69 -0.28 2.48
CA ILE A 103 5.58 -0.05 1.56
C ILE A 103 4.26 -0.16 2.31
N LYS A 104 3.44 0.86 2.16
CA LYS A 104 2.02 0.83 2.50
C LYS A 104 1.22 0.59 1.22
N GLN A 105 0.52 -0.54 1.15
CA GLN A 105 -0.43 -0.85 0.08
C GLN A 105 -1.85 -1.16 0.61
N LYS A 106 -2.87 -1.11 -0.25
CA LYS A 106 -4.19 -1.73 0.04
C LYS A 106 -4.08 -3.25 -0.11
N LEU A 107 -4.80 -4.02 0.71
CA LEU A 107 -4.82 -5.47 0.53
C LEU A 107 -5.39 -5.80 -0.85
N ALA A 108 -4.70 -6.67 -1.59
CA ALA A 108 -5.19 -7.13 -2.89
C ALA A 108 -6.44 -8.01 -2.72
N VAL A 109 -7.40 -7.85 -3.63
CA VAL A 109 -8.67 -8.64 -3.62
C VAL A 109 -8.96 -9.33 -4.95
N ASN A 110 -8.16 -9.04 -5.98
CA ASN A 110 -8.21 -9.65 -7.29
C ASN A 110 -6.81 -9.63 -7.93
N ASN A 111 -6.72 -10.11 -9.15
CA ASN A 111 -5.51 -10.09 -9.97
C ASN A 111 -5.87 -9.80 -11.43
N GLY A 112 -4.87 -9.72 -12.31
CA GLY A 112 -5.09 -9.62 -13.76
C GLY A 112 -5.38 -8.19 -14.24
N GLY A 113 -4.97 -7.18 -13.48
CA GLY A 113 -5.11 -5.80 -13.91
C GLY A 113 -4.31 -5.52 -15.18
N TYR A 114 -3.12 -6.11 -15.35
CA TYR A 114 -2.39 -5.99 -16.61
C TYR A 114 -3.14 -6.67 -17.76
N LYS A 115 -3.71 -7.87 -17.55
CA LYS A 115 -4.50 -8.57 -18.58
C LYS A 115 -5.71 -7.76 -19.02
N ALA A 116 -6.46 -7.19 -18.07
CA ALA A 116 -7.64 -6.38 -18.37
C ALA A 116 -7.30 -5.11 -19.18
N LEU A 117 -6.11 -4.53 -18.95
CA LEU A 117 -5.66 -3.31 -19.60
C LEU A 117 -4.94 -3.55 -20.93
N ASN A 118 -4.36 -4.73 -21.15
CA ASN A 118 -3.79 -5.18 -22.42
C ASN A 118 -4.86 -5.75 -23.37
N THR A 119 -5.87 -4.94 -23.70
CA THR A 119 -6.94 -5.31 -24.64
C THR A 119 -6.91 -4.46 -25.91
N GLY A 120 -7.41 -5.00 -27.03
CA GLY A 120 -7.68 -4.21 -28.25
C GLY A 120 -6.46 -3.57 -28.91
N GLY A 121 -5.29 -4.22 -28.89
CA GLY A 121 -4.05 -3.71 -29.51
C GLY A 121 -3.25 -2.72 -28.65
N SER A 122 -3.74 -2.37 -27.45
CA SER A 122 -3.00 -1.60 -26.46
C SER A 122 -1.97 -2.49 -25.76
N SER A 123 -0.72 -2.01 -25.65
CA SER A 123 0.33 -2.64 -24.84
C SER A 123 0.53 -1.85 -23.53
N TYR A 124 -0.29 -2.15 -22.54
CA TYR A 124 -0.20 -1.53 -21.22
C TYR A 124 0.70 -2.35 -20.28
N GLY A 125 1.93 -1.90 -20.06
CA GLY A 125 2.87 -2.62 -19.18
C GLY A 125 3.33 -3.96 -19.74
N LYS A 126 3.84 -4.83 -18.86
CA LYS A 126 4.32 -6.17 -19.20
C LYS A 126 3.75 -7.17 -18.20
N LEU A 127 3.43 -8.36 -18.68
CA LEU A 127 2.95 -9.47 -17.86
C LEU A 127 3.52 -10.78 -18.41
N ASP A 128 3.57 -11.79 -17.55
CA ASP A 128 3.88 -13.17 -17.88
C ASP A 128 2.70 -14.03 -17.40
N GLU A 129 2.28 -15.01 -18.20
CA GLU A 129 1.13 -15.86 -17.86
C GLU A 129 1.33 -16.62 -16.53
N ARG A 130 2.58 -16.94 -16.18
CA ARG A 130 2.93 -17.63 -14.92
C ARG A 130 2.54 -16.84 -13.68
N ILE A 131 2.41 -15.51 -13.78
CA ILE A 131 1.88 -14.70 -12.69
C ILE A 131 0.51 -15.24 -12.23
N TYR A 132 -0.30 -15.70 -13.17
CA TYR A 132 -1.69 -16.10 -12.95
C TYR A 132 -1.89 -17.61 -12.88
N THR A 133 -0.93 -18.40 -13.37
CA THR A 133 -1.04 -19.87 -13.42
C THR A 133 -0.13 -20.59 -12.42
N GLU A 134 0.97 -19.97 -11.98
CA GLU A 134 2.00 -20.64 -11.16
C GLU A 134 2.39 -19.85 -9.92
N LEU A 135 2.51 -18.52 -10.02
CA LEU A 135 3.11 -17.68 -8.97
C LEU A 135 2.11 -17.15 -7.95
N THR A 136 0.80 -17.22 -8.23
CA THR A 136 -0.25 -16.80 -7.31
C THR A 136 -1.56 -17.55 -7.61
N SER A 137 -2.55 -17.37 -6.73
CA SER A 137 -3.91 -17.89 -6.88
C SER A 137 -4.92 -16.83 -6.44
N ASP A 138 -6.22 -17.13 -6.56
CA ASP A 138 -7.28 -16.26 -6.04
C ASP A 138 -7.36 -16.28 -4.49
N HIS A 139 -6.57 -17.10 -3.81
CA HIS A 139 -6.55 -17.12 -2.37
C HIS A 139 -5.97 -15.79 -1.82
N PRO A 140 -6.63 -15.11 -0.86
CA PRO A 140 -6.22 -13.78 -0.40
C PRO A 140 -4.78 -13.70 0.14
N ILE A 141 -4.29 -14.79 0.75
CA ILE A 141 -2.89 -14.86 1.22
C ILE A 141 -1.93 -14.89 0.03
N ASP A 142 -2.26 -15.56 -1.06
CA ASP A 142 -1.39 -15.67 -2.23
C ASP A 142 -1.33 -14.36 -3.00
N LEU A 143 -2.46 -13.66 -3.10
CA LEU A 143 -2.53 -12.30 -3.67
C LEU A 143 -1.68 -11.31 -2.85
N CYS A 144 -1.79 -11.37 -1.51
CA CYS A 144 -0.97 -10.55 -0.63
C CYS A 144 0.52 -10.94 -0.69
N ARG A 145 0.83 -12.24 -0.79
CA ARG A 145 2.21 -12.73 -0.92
C ARG A 145 2.84 -12.26 -2.22
N TYR A 146 2.06 -12.16 -3.30
CA TYR A 146 2.55 -11.56 -4.54
C TYR A 146 2.92 -10.08 -4.36
N GLN A 147 2.16 -9.32 -3.55
CA GLN A 147 2.55 -7.95 -3.17
C GLN A 147 3.86 -7.94 -2.36
N VAL A 148 4.05 -8.87 -1.42
CA VAL A 148 5.27 -9.00 -0.60
C VAL A 148 6.48 -9.37 -1.47
N ALA A 149 6.31 -10.27 -2.45
CA ALA A 149 7.36 -10.67 -3.38
C ALA A 149 7.94 -9.47 -4.14
N ASN A 150 7.07 -8.54 -4.54
CA ASN A 150 7.45 -7.29 -5.20
C ASN A 150 8.13 -6.27 -4.26
N CYS A 151 8.10 -6.49 -2.95
CA CYS A 151 8.91 -5.75 -1.96
C CYS A 151 10.26 -6.44 -1.70
N PHE A 152 10.91 -6.95 -2.75
CA PHE A 152 12.13 -7.77 -2.68
C PHE A 152 11.99 -8.96 -1.73
N MET A 153 10.96 -9.77 -1.93
CA MET A 153 10.67 -10.96 -1.09
C MET A 153 10.53 -10.62 0.41
N GLY A 154 10.00 -9.43 0.72
CA GLY A 154 9.80 -8.95 2.08
C GLY A 154 11.01 -8.28 2.72
N ARG A 155 12.13 -8.09 2.00
CA ARG A 155 13.27 -7.30 2.52
C ARG A 155 12.84 -5.88 2.89
N ALA A 156 12.03 -5.24 2.03
CA ALA A 156 11.32 -4.02 2.38
C ALA A 156 9.94 -4.40 2.92
N GLY A 157 9.57 -3.85 4.08
CA GLY A 157 8.37 -4.30 4.77
C GLY A 157 7.09 -3.93 4.01
N LEU A 158 6.14 -4.86 3.91
CA LEU A 158 4.80 -4.56 3.41
C LEU A 158 3.81 -4.44 4.56
N ILE A 159 3.20 -3.26 4.69
CA ILE A 159 2.03 -3.05 5.56
C ILE A 159 0.77 -2.82 4.73
N ASN A 160 -0.33 -3.46 5.12
CA ASN A 160 -1.63 -3.19 4.50
C ASN A 160 -2.46 -2.17 5.31
N SER A 161 -3.31 -1.38 4.64
CA SER A 161 -4.30 -0.58 5.38
C SER A 161 -5.41 -1.44 5.95
N GLY A 162 -5.88 -1.10 7.16
CA GLY A 162 -7.10 -1.66 7.75
C GLY A 162 -8.41 -1.33 7.02
N GLY A 163 -8.35 -0.59 5.89
CA GLY A 163 -9.51 -0.22 5.09
C GLY A 163 -10.32 0.94 5.65
N GLU A 164 -11.44 1.25 5.01
CA GLU A 164 -12.38 2.26 5.49
C GLU A 164 -13.22 1.72 6.66
N SER A 165 -13.68 2.63 7.52
CA SER A 165 -14.62 2.31 8.60
C SER A 165 -15.99 2.01 7.97
N LYS A 166 -16.48 0.78 8.15
CA LYS A 166 -17.83 0.35 7.73
C LYS A 166 -18.74 0.07 8.93
N GLY A 167 -18.28 0.39 10.14
CA GLY A 167 -19.06 0.22 11.37
C GLY A 167 -18.91 -1.17 11.97
N LYS A 168 -20.02 -1.92 12.08
CA LYS A 168 -20.12 -3.12 12.94
C LYS A 168 -19.02 -4.18 12.72
N ASN A 169 -18.51 -4.33 11.49
CA ASN A 169 -17.54 -5.37 11.14
C ASN A 169 -16.08 -4.92 11.17
N ASP A 170 -15.80 -3.68 11.57
CA ASP A 170 -14.45 -3.11 11.46
C ASP A 170 -13.38 -3.89 12.23
N LEU A 171 -13.72 -4.43 13.41
CA LEU A 171 -12.80 -5.26 14.18
C LEU A 171 -12.48 -6.56 13.44
N ALA A 172 -13.50 -7.27 12.94
CA ALA A 172 -13.33 -8.53 12.23
C ALA A 172 -12.54 -8.33 10.92
N ASP A 173 -12.83 -7.25 10.19
CA ASP A 173 -12.13 -6.91 8.95
C ASP A 173 -10.65 -6.57 9.21
N ALA A 174 -10.36 -5.84 10.30
CA ALA A 174 -9.00 -5.49 10.69
C ALA A 174 -8.20 -6.74 11.09
N VAL A 175 -8.78 -7.61 11.92
CA VAL A 175 -8.16 -8.89 12.34
C VAL A 175 -7.93 -9.78 11.11
N ARG A 176 -8.93 -9.93 10.24
CA ARG A 176 -8.80 -10.71 9.00
C ARG A 176 -7.67 -10.18 8.12
N THR A 177 -7.59 -8.87 7.94
CA THR A 177 -6.52 -8.24 7.14
C THR A 177 -5.15 -8.48 7.79
N ALA A 178 -5.05 -8.40 9.11
CA ALA A 178 -3.82 -8.69 9.85
C ALA A 178 -3.37 -10.15 9.69
N VAL A 179 -4.31 -11.10 9.77
CA VAL A 179 -4.00 -12.51 9.55
C VAL A 179 -3.51 -12.74 8.13
N ILE A 180 -4.19 -12.18 7.12
CA ILE A 180 -3.77 -12.34 5.71
C ILE A 180 -2.37 -11.75 5.50
N ASN A 181 -2.13 -10.51 5.96
CA ASN A 181 -0.84 -9.84 5.80
C ASN A 181 0.28 -10.63 6.49
N LYS A 182 0.11 -11.01 7.76
CA LYS A 182 1.10 -11.78 8.50
C LYS A 182 1.41 -13.10 7.80
N ARG A 183 0.38 -13.88 7.45
CA ARG A 183 0.56 -15.19 6.80
C ARG A 183 1.20 -15.09 5.41
N ALA A 184 1.04 -13.96 4.73
CA ALA A 184 1.68 -13.68 3.45
C ALA A 184 3.16 -13.24 3.54
N GLY A 185 3.68 -12.98 4.75
CA GLY A 185 5.02 -12.43 4.97
C GLY A 185 5.08 -10.90 5.06
N GLY A 186 3.91 -10.25 5.19
CA GLY A 186 3.84 -8.83 5.52
C GLY A 186 4.20 -8.55 6.99
N MET A 187 4.43 -7.27 7.30
CA MET A 187 5.04 -6.84 8.57
C MET A 187 4.11 -6.00 9.44
N GLY A 188 2.85 -5.78 9.04
CA GLY A 188 2.01 -4.90 9.82
C GLY A 188 0.75 -4.40 9.12
N LEU A 189 -0.08 -3.73 9.91
CA LEU A 189 -1.17 -2.91 9.43
C LEU A 189 -0.97 -1.46 9.84
N ILE A 190 -1.47 -0.56 9.02
CA ILE A 190 -1.69 0.83 9.40
C ILE A 190 -3.19 1.13 9.49
N SER A 191 -3.62 1.68 10.63
CA SER A 191 -5.01 2.02 10.92
C SER A 191 -5.13 3.50 11.26
N GLY A 192 -6.00 4.19 10.51
CA GLY A 192 -6.33 5.60 10.73
C GLY A 192 -7.78 5.74 11.15
N ARG A 193 -8.64 6.15 10.21
CA ARG A 193 -10.09 6.35 10.40
C ARG A 193 -10.77 5.22 11.17
N LYS A 194 -10.45 3.97 10.86
CA LYS A 194 -11.02 2.77 11.50
C LYS A 194 -10.77 2.68 13.01
N ALA A 195 -9.65 3.22 13.50
CA ALA A 195 -9.36 3.32 14.94
C ALA A 195 -9.85 4.64 15.54
N PHE A 196 -9.61 5.76 14.86
CA PHE A 196 -9.76 7.11 15.44
C PHE A 196 -11.14 7.76 15.27
N GLN A 197 -12.02 7.22 14.42
CA GLN A 197 -13.42 7.69 14.31
C GLN A 197 -14.37 6.93 15.25
N ARG A 198 -13.83 6.29 16.30
CA ARG A 198 -14.59 5.47 17.26
C ARG A 198 -14.39 5.99 18.68
N PRO A 199 -15.25 5.62 19.64
CA PRO A 199 -14.96 5.84 21.05
C PRO A 199 -13.58 5.29 21.41
N VAL A 200 -12.82 6.01 22.24
CA VAL A 200 -11.42 5.70 22.56
C VAL A 200 -11.22 4.23 22.95
N LYS A 201 -12.08 3.70 23.82
CA LYS A 201 -12.02 2.29 24.26
C LYS A 201 -12.15 1.29 23.11
N GLU A 202 -13.00 1.60 22.12
CA GLU A 202 -13.19 0.76 20.95
C GLU A 202 -12.02 0.83 19.96
N GLY A 203 -11.45 2.03 19.77
CA GLY A 203 -10.25 2.24 18.98
C GLY A 203 -9.05 1.49 19.56
N VAL A 204 -8.83 1.59 20.87
CA VAL A 204 -7.78 0.84 21.59
C VAL A 204 -7.98 -0.66 21.45
N LYS A 205 -9.21 -1.16 21.65
CA LYS A 205 -9.52 -2.59 21.47
C LYS A 205 -9.18 -3.08 20.05
N LEU A 206 -9.45 -2.26 19.03
CA LEU A 206 -9.12 -2.59 17.64
C LEU A 206 -7.61 -2.64 17.42
N MET A 207 -6.85 -1.69 17.97
CA MET A 207 -5.39 -1.68 17.86
C MET A 207 -4.74 -2.88 18.56
N ASN A 208 -5.21 -3.21 19.77
CA ASN A 208 -4.72 -4.39 20.50
C ASN A 208 -5.01 -5.67 19.74
N ALA A 209 -6.21 -5.83 19.18
CA ALA A 209 -6.54 -7.02 18.39
C ALA A 209 -5.66 -7.20 17.14
N ILE A 210 -5.24 -6.10 16.50
CA ILE A 210 -4.25 -6.16 15.41
C ILE A 210 -2.89 -6.60 15.96
N GLN A 211 -2.43 -6.02 17.09
CA GLN A 211 -1.15 -6.38 17.71
C GLN A 211 -1.12 -7.85 18.14
N ASP A 212 -2.21 -8.35 18.72
CA ASP A 212 -2.36 -9.74 19.14
C ASP A 212 -2.12 -10.70 17.97
N VAL A 213 -2.62 -10.39 16.77
CA VAL A 213 -2.34 -11.21 15.57
C VAL A 213 -0.84 -11.28 15.26
N TYR A 214 -0.09 -10.18 15.37
CA TYR A 214 1.35 -10.19 15.12
C TYR A 214 2.16 -10.86 16.24
N LEU A 215 1.69 -10.76 17.49
CA LEU A 215 2.32 -11.40 18.65
C LEU A 215 1.98 -12.91 18.78
N ASP A 216 0.88 -13.36 18.18
CA ASP A 216 0.44 -14.76 18.24
C ASP A 216 1.36 -15.67 17.41
N LYS A 217 2.12 -16.52 18.10
CA LYS A 217 3.08 -17.45 17.47
C LYS A 217 2.40 -18.58 16.69
N SER A 218 1.11 -18.85 16.91
CA SER A 218 0.36 -19.87 16.15
C SER A 218 0.00 -19.42 14.74
N ILE A 219 0.06 -18.13 14.45
CA ILE A 219 -0.17 -17.57 13.12
C ILE A 219 1.16 -17.49 12.38
N GLU A 220 1.53 -18.59 11.74
CA GLU A 220 2.77 -18.73 10.98
C GLU A 220 2.61 -18.30 9.51
N LEU A 221 3.76 -18.11 8.83
CA LEU A 221 3.79 -17.94 7.38
C LEU A 221 3.12 -19.15 6.70
N ALA A 222 2.26 -18.88 5.72
CA ALA A 222 1.56 -19.91 4.96
C ALA A 222 2.40 -20.41 3.77
#